data_AF-A0A0P9SU87-F1
#
_entry.id   AF-A0A0P9SU87-F1
#
_cell.length_a   1.000
_cell.length_b   1.000
_cell.length_c   1.000
_cell.angle_alpha   90.00
_cell.angle_beta   90.00
_cell.angle_gamma   90.00
#
_symmetry.space_group_name_H-M   'P 1'
#
loop_
_entity.id
_entity.type
_entity.pdbx_description
1 polymer ?
#
loop_
_entity_poly.entity_id
_entity_poly.type
_entity_poly.pdbx_seq_one_letter_code
_entity_poly.pdbx_strand_id
1 'polypeptide(L)'
;MAWRPDRSVLIAPFLAPADNALHQFETFGIAHKVFAPFEGYLHALSGRRFADYDASARLQLLDRPALIIHDRRDRETPWEKGARFAKLWPGARLFTTEGLGHNRLIDHPSVTAEVMEFLKPDSHLPTPIEP
;
A
#
# COMPACT_ATOMS: atom_id res chain seq x y z
N MET A 1 0.18 -19.64 14.73
CA MET A 1 -0.95 -19.02 13.97
C MET A 1 -0.37 -18.01 13.01
N ALA A 2 -0.65 -18.10 11.71
CA ALA A 2 -0.26 -17.07 10.75
C ALA A 2 -1.29 -15.93 10.81
N TRP A 3 -0.82 -14.69 10.98
CA TRP A 3 -1.66 -13.49 10.93
C TRP A 3 -2.38 -13.39 9.57
N ARG A 4 -3.72 -13.38 9.57
CA ARG A 4 -4.58 -13.36 8.37
C ARG A 4 -5.81 -12.49 8.63
N PRO A 5 -5.75 -11.17 8.37
CA PRO A 5 -6.89 -10.28 8.59
C PRO A 5 -7.99 -10.53 7.55
N ASP A 6 -9.26 -10.38 7.96
CA ASP A 6 -10.40 -10.52 7.04
C ASP A 6 -10.50 -9.37 6.03
N ARG A 7 -9.99 -8.19 6.39
CA ARG A 7 -9.97 -6.97 5.57
C ARG A 7 -8.67 -6.22 5.80
N SER A 8 -8.14 -5.60 4.75
CA SER A 8 -6.91 -4.79 4.83
C SER A 8 -7.14 -3.37 4.34
N VAL A 9 -6.54 -2.38 5.01
CA VAL A 9 -6.52 -0.99 4.55
C VAL A 9 -5.07 -0.58 4.38
N LEU A 10 -4.74 0.00 3.22
CA LEU A 10 -3.42 0.52 2.93
C LEU A 10 -3.53 1.97 2.46
N ILE A 11 -2.68 2.83 3.02
CA ILE A 11 -2.63 4.26 2.71
C ILE A 11 -1.33 4.54 1.97
N ALA A 12 -1.46 5.14 0.78
CA ALA A 12 -0.39 5.48 -0.15
C ALA A 12 0.68 4.38 -0.33
N PRO A 13 0.29 3.12 -0.61
CA PRO A 13 1.26 2.02 -0.69
C PRO A 13 2.10 2.08 -1.98
N PHE A 14 3.27 1.44 -1.93
CA PHE A 14 4.11 1.18 -3.09
C PHE A 14 4.50 -0.31 -3.16
N LEU A 15 4.69 -0.81 -4.37
CA LEU A 15 4.93 -2.24 -4.63
C LEU A 15 6.40 -2.63 -4.51
N ALA A 16 7.26 -1.84 -5.14
CA ALA A 16 8.69 -2.08 -5.24
C ALA A 16 9.42 -0.99 -4.45
N PRO A 17 9.99 -1.32 -3.29
CA PRO A 17 10.71 -0.33 -2.49
C PRO A 17 11.94 0.24 -3.22
N ALA A 18 12.52 -0.50 -4.18
CA ALA A 18 13.60 -0.02 -5.06
C ALA A 18 13.16 1.18 -5.91
N ASP A 19 12.01 1.07 -6.59
CA ASP A 19 11.45 2.15 -7.41
C ASP A 19 11.16 3.40 -6.56
N ASN A 20 10.76 3.19 -5.30
CA ASN A 20 10.54 4.30 -4.36
C ASN A 20 11.85 4.99 -3.95
N ALA A 21 12.89 4.21 -3.63
CA ALA A 21 14.19 4.75 -3.30
C ALA A 21 14.84 5.50 -4.48
N LEU A 22 14.72 4.97 -5.71
CA LEU A 22 15.18 5.68 -6.92
C LEU A 22 14.44 6.99 -7.14
N HIS A 23 13.11 7.02 -6.95
CA HIS A 23 12.34 8.26 -7.03
C HIS A 23 12.78 9.30 -5.99
N GLN A 24 13.11 8.87 -4.77
CA GLN A 24 13.68 9.77 -3.76
C GLN A 24 15.07 10.26 -4.16
N PHE A 25 15.90 9.42 -4.77
CA PHE A 25 17.22 9.83 -5.27
C PHE A 25 17.09 10.93 -6.31
N GLU A 26 16.18 10.80 -7.28
CA GLU A 26 15.87 11.85 -8.26
C GLU A 26 15.43 13.15 -7.56
N THR A 27 14.50 13.04 -6.60
CA THR A 27 13.98 14.20 -5.85
C THR A 27 15.06 14.93 -5.05
N PHE A 28 16.05 14.21 -4.52
CA PHE A 28 17.17 14.77 -3.77
C PHE A 28 18.42 15.06 -4.61
N GLY A 29 18.40 14.83 -5.92
CA GLY A 29 19.54 15.05 -6.81
C GLY A 29 20.68 14.03 -6.62
N ILE A 30 20.40 12.85 -6.09
CA ILE A 30 21.36 11.77 -5.90
C ILE A 30 21.45 10.95 -7.20
N ALA A 31 22.67 10.75 -7.72
CA ALA A 31 22.86 10.00 -8.96
C ALA A 31 22.48 8.52 -8.81
N HIS A 32 21.77 7.95 -9.80
CA HIS A 32 21.29 6.56 -9.78
C HIS A 32 22.43 5.53 -9.60
N LYS A 33 23.64 5.84 -10.06
CA LYS A 33 24.83 4.99 -9.86
C LYS A 33 25.15 4.70 -8.38
N VAL A 34 24.65 5.53 -7.47
CA VAL A 34 24.81 5.38 -6.01
C VAL A 34 23.89 4.28 -5.46
N PHE A 35 22.84 3.88 -6.18
CA PHE A 35 21.86 2.91 -5.71
C PHE A 35 22.48 1.55 -5.37
N ALA A 36 23.34 1.01 -6.24
CA ALA A 36 23.94 -0.31 -6.01
C ALA A 36 24.87 -0.35 -4.77
N PRO A 37 25.79 0.62 -4.55
CA PRO A 37 26.53 0.72 -3.30
C PRO A 37 25.62 0.89 -2.06
N PHE A 38 24.57 1.70 -2.18
CA PHE A 38 23.61 1.93 -1.10
C PHE A 38 22.85 0.65 -0.72
N GLU A 39 22.31 -0.08 -1.70
CA GLU A 39 21.67 -1.37 -1.48
C GLU A 39 22.67 -2.38 -0.90
N GLY A 40 23.93 -2.40 -1.37
CA GLY A 40 24.98 -3.25 -0.81
C GLY A 40 25.22 -3.00 0.67
N TYR A 41 25.22 -1.74 1.11
CA TYR A 41 25.32 -1.38 2.52
C TYR A 41 24.10 -1.85 3.32
N LEU A 42 22.88 -1.60 2.83
CA LEU A 42 21.65 -2.07 3.50
C LEU A 42 21.58 -3.60 3.59
N HIS A 43 22.04 -4.30 2.55
CA HIS A 43 22.10 -5.75 2.54
C HIS A 43 23.11 -6.29 3.56
N ALA A 44 24.27 -5.64 3.72
CA ALA A 44 25.23 -6.02 4.76
C ALA A 44 24.67 -5.86 6.19
N LEU A 45 23.80 -4.87 6.40
CA LEU A 45 23.16 -4.63 7.70
C LEU A 45 21.95 -5.53 7.97
N SER A 46 21.12 -5.78 6.95
CA SER A 46 19.81 -6.43 7.11
C SER A 46 19.77 -7.87 6.61
N GLY A 47 20.74 -8.30 5.80
CA GLY A 47 20.71 -9.56 5.06
C GLY A 47 19.63 -9.60 3.96
N ARG A 48 19.02 -8.46 3.61
CA ARG A 48 17.93 -8.35 2.64
C ARG A 48 18.23 -7.32 1.57
N ARG A 49 17.72 -7.56 0.37
CA ARG A 49 17.76 -6.63 -0.77
C ARG A 49 16.39 -5.98 -0.95
N PHE A 50 16.34 -4.89 -1.72
CA PHE A 50 15.06 -4.25 -2.02
C PHE A 50 14.09 -5.22 -2.73
N ALA A 51 14.62 -6.09 -3.59
CA ALA A 51 13.85 -7.10 -4.30
C ALA A 51 13.14 -8.11 -3.37
N ASP A 52 13.66 -8.37 -2.16
CA ASP A 52 13.04 -9.28 -1.20
C ASP A 52 11.72 -8.73 -0.62
N TYR A 53 11.50 -7.42 -0.76
CA TYR A 53 10.33 -6.69 -0.28
C TYR A 53 9.36 -6.31 -1.41
N ASP A 54 9.59 -6.75 -2.64
CA ASP A 54 8.64 -6.52 -3.73
C ASP A 54 7.34 -7.30 -3.49
N ALA A 55 6.23 -6.58 -3.36
CA ALA A 55 4.93 -7.16 -3.06
C ALA A 55 4.22 -7.72 -4.30
N SER A 56 4.67 -7.39 -5.52
CA SER A 56 3.91 -7.58 -6.77
C SER A 56 3.45 -9.02 -6.99
N ALA A 57 4.35 -9.99 -6.78
CA ALA A 57 4.03 -11.42 -6.96
C ALA A 57 3.11 -11.96 -5.85
N ARG A 58 3.14 -11.36 -4.66
CA ARG A 58 2.34 -11.82 -3.51
C ARG A 58 0.93 -11.25 -3.53
N LEU A 59 0.74 -10.03 -4.02
CA LEU A 59 -0.59 -9.40 -4.06
C LEU A 59 -1.61 -10.21 -4.87
N GLN A 60 -1.16 -10.85 -5.94
CA GLN A 60 -2.02 -11.69 -6.78
C GLN A 60 -2.52 -12.96 -6.05
N LEU A 61 -1.86 -13.35 -4.97
CA LEU A 61 -2.21 -14.50 -4.15
C LEU A 61 -3.11 -14.14 -2.97
N LEU A 62 -3.39 -12.84 -2.76
CA LEU A 62 -4.29 -12.37 -1.72
C LEU A 62 -5.74 -12.50 -2.19
N ASP A 63 -6.59 -13.03 -1.32
CA ASP A 63 -7.99 -13.35 -1.60
C ASP A 63 -8.98 -12.57 -0.71
N ARG A 64 -8.47 -11.74 0.20
CA ARG A 64 -9.27 -10.94 1.13
C ARG A 64 -9.48 -9.52 0.61
N PRO A 65 -10.64 -8.89 0.88
CA PRO A 65 -10.89 -7.51 0.49
C PRO A 65 -9.82 -6.56 0.99
N ALA A 66 -9.47 -5.59 0.16
CA ALA A 66 -8.60 -4.50 0.53
C ALA A 66 -9.14 -3.14 0.09
N LEU A 67 -8.88 -2.12 0.89
CA LEU A 67 -9.06 -0.73 0.53
C LEU A 67 -7.69 -0.08 0.37
N ILE A 68 -7.41 0.41 -0.82
CA ILE A 68 -6.22 1.19 -1.14
C ILE A 68 -6.63 2.65 -1.19
N ILE A 69 -5.96 3.49 -0.41
CA ILE A 69 -6.26 4.93 -0.31
C ILE A 69 -5.07 5.70 -0.85
N HIS A 70 -5.27 6.59 -1.82
CA HIS A 70 -4.17 7.37 -2.40
C HIS A 70 -4.64 8.74 -2.87
N ASP A 71 -3.88 9.79 -2.55
CA ASP A 71 -4.15 11.12 -3.08
C ASP A 71 -3.61 11.31 -4.51
N ARG A 72 -4.42 11.88 -5.40
CA ARG A 72 -4.04 12.17 -6.79
C ARG A 72 -2.81 13.07 -6.90
N ARG A 73 -2.56 13.93 -5.91
CA ARG A 73 -1.48 14.92 -5.89
C ARG A 73 -0.43 14.60 -4.83
N ASP A 74 -0.33 13.33 -4.42
CA ASP A 74 0.74 12.86 -3.55
C ASP A 74 2.12 13.11 -4.20
N ARG A 75 2.99 13.83 -3.47
CA ARG A 75 4.33 14.24 -3.91
C ARG A 75 5.43 13.32 -3.40
N GLU A 76 5.14 12.45 -2.44
CA GLU A 76 6.11 11.51 -1.87
C GLU A 76 6.03 10.17 -2.59
N THR A 77 4.80 9.72 -2.86
CA THR A 77 4.54 8.47 -3.57
C THR A 77 3.55 8.73 -4.69
N PRO A 78 3.96 8.66 -5.97
CA PRO A 78 3.05 8.88 -7.10
C PRO A 78 1.79 8.01 -7.04
N TRP A 79 0.64 8.58 -7.37
CA TRP A 79 -0.67 7.93 -7.31
C TRP A 79 -0.74 6.62 -8.08
N GLU A 80 -0.01 6.52 -9.19
CA GLU A 80 0.06 5.32 -10.05
C GLU A 80 0.52 4.09 -9.27
N LYS A 81 1.31 4.28 -8.20
CA LYS A 81 1.76 3.18 -7.33
C LYS A 81 0.58 2.56 -6.58
N GLY A 82 -0.29 3.37 -5.97
CA GLY A 82 -1.51 2.89 -5.32
C GLY A 82 -2.49 2.28 -6.31
N ALA A 83 -2.66 2.89 -7.49
CA ALA A 83 -3.51 2.35 -8.54
C ALA A 83 -3.04 0.98 -9.03
N ARG A 84 -1.72 0.80 -9.21
CA ARG A 84 -1.14 -0.51 -9.56
C ARG A 84 -1.30 -1.52 -8.44
N PHE A 85 -1.18 -1.09 -7.18
CA PHE A 85 -1.41 -1.94 -6.01
C PHE A 85 -2.84 -2.50 -5.99
N ALA A 86 -3.85 -1.65 -6.16
CA ALA A 86 -5.25 -2.05 -6.24
C ALA A 86 -5.52 -2.99 -7.43
N LYS A 87 -4.87 -2.73 -8.59
CA LYS A 87 -5.03 -3.58 -9.78
C LYS A 87 -4.49 -5.01 -9.58
N LEU A 88 -3.41 -5.17 -8.81
CA LEU A 88 -2.76 -6.46 -8.62
C LEU A 88 -3.38 -7.31 -7.49
N TRP A 89 -4.18 -6.72 -6.62
CA TRP A 89 -4.83 -7.41 -5.50
C TRP A 89 -6.29 -7.74 -5.85
N PRO A 90 -6.65 -9.04 -6.03
CA PRO A 90 -8.03 -9.47 -6.25
C PRO A 90 -9.00 -9.00 -5.15
N GLY A 91 -10.04 -8.28 -5.54
CA GLY A 91 -11.03 -7.75 -4.58
C GLY A 91 -10.61 -6.47 -3.86
N ALA A 92 -9.50 -5.84 -4.26
CA ALA A 92 -9.14 -4.52 -3.77
C ALA A 92 -9.96 -3.40 -4.46
N ARG A 93 -10.29 -2.36 -3.69
CA ARG A 93 -10.87 -1.09 -4.16
C ARG A 93 -9.85 0.03 -4.00
N LEU A 94 -9.81 0.94 -4.96
CA LEU A 94 -9.04 2.19 -4.87
C LEU A 94 -9.95 3.35 -4.51
N PHE A 95 -9.69 4.00 -3.37
CA PHE A 95 -10.27 5.26 -2.98
C PHE A 95 -9.27 6.38 -3.26
N THR A 96 -9.59 7.24 -4.23
CA THR A 96 -8.72 8.37 -4.61
C THR A 96 -9.22 9.65 -3.98
N THR A 97 -8.36 10.34 -3.24
CA THR A 97 -8.59 11.72 -2.79
C THR A 97 -7.88 12.70 -3.72
N GLU A 98 -8.18 13.99 -3.62
CA GLU A 98 -7.46 15.02 -4.37
C GLU A 98 -7.05 16.19 -3.48
N GLY A 99 -5.74 16.49 -3.46
CA GLY A 99 -5.20 17.68 -2.80
C GLY A 99 -4.87 17.51 -1.32
N LEU A 100 -5.03 16.30 -0.76
CA LEU A 100 -4.59 16.00 0.60
C LEU A 100 -3.07 15.76 0.67
N GLY A 101 -2.49 15.20 -0.39
CA GLY A 101 -1.10 14.73 -0.39
C GLY A 101 -0.88 13.54 0.57
N HIS A 102 0.38 13.12 0.74
CA HIS A 102 0.73 11.92 1.51
C HIS A 102 0.30 11.98 2.98
N ASN A 103 0.75 13.03 3.68
CA ASN A 103 0.70 13.11 5.14
C ASN A 103 -0.69 13.43 5.71
N ARG A 104 -1.58 14.07 4.92
CA ARG A 104 -2.91 14.46 5.42
C ARG A 104 -3.98 13.40 5.22
N LEU A 105 -3.66 12.31 4.51
CA LEU A 105 -4.62 11.23 4.28
C LEU A 105 -5.13 10.65 5.61
N ILE A 106 -4.23 10.36 6.55
CA ILE A 106 -4.56 9.60 7.77
C ILE A 106 -5.55 10.31 8.69
N ASP A 107 -5.50 11.63 8.75
CA ASP A 107 -6.33 12.44 9.67
C ASP A 107 -7.55 13.07 8.97
N HIS A 108 -7.70 12.90 7.66
CA HIS A 108 -8.78 13.56 6.93
C HIS A 108 -10.12 12.87 7.18
N PRO A 109 -11.19 13.60 7.58
CA PRO A 109 -12.47 12.99 7.94
C PRO A 109 -13.09 12.11 6.85
N SER A 110 -12.92 12.46 5.57
CA SER A 110 -13.42 11.64 4.46
C SER A 110 -12.70 10.30 4.33
N VAL A 111 -11.42 10.26 4.66
CA VAL A 111 -10.61 9.02 4.66
C VAL A 111 -11.06 8.14 5.81
N THR A 112 -11.16 8.69 7.02
CA THR A 112 -11.67 7.97 8.19
C THR A 112 -13.07 7.42 7.94
N ALA A 113 -13.98 8.20 7.33
CA ALA A 113 -15.32 7.74 7.00
C ALA A 113 -15.32 6.56 6.02
N GLU A 114 -14.55 6.62 4.94
CA GLU A 114 -14.44 5.51 3.98
C GLU A 114 -13.83 4.26 4.62
N VAL A 115 -12.81 4.42 5.47
CA VAL A 115 -12.19 3.31 6.22
C VAL A 115 -13.22 2.64 7.12
N MET A 116 -13.96 3.43 7.90
CA MET A 116 -14.98 2.89 8.80
C MET A 116 -16.11 2.20 8.05
N GLU A 117 -16.52 2.72 6.90
CA GLU A 117 -17.49 2.06 6.02
C GLU A 117 -16.96 0.72 5.51
N PHE A 118 -15.72 0.70 5.00
CA PHE A 118 -15.10 -0.50 4.46
C PHE A 118 -14.91 -1.60 5.50
N LEU A 119 -14.65 -1.25 6.76
CA LEU A 119 -14.44 -2.20 7.84
C LEU A 119 -15.75 -2.79 8.41
N LYS A 120 -16.93 -2.32 7.99
CA LYS A 120 -18.20 -2.92 8.41
C LYS A 120 -18.25 -4.40 7.99
N PRO A 121 -18.72 -5.30 8.86
CA PRO A 121 -18.99 -6.68 8.47
C PRO A 121 -20.02 -6.73 7.34
N ASP A 122 -19.88 -7.68 6.42
CA ASP A 122 -20.96 -7.95 5.48
C ASP A 122 -22.18 -8.42 6.28
N SER A 123 -23.33 -7.77 6.11
CA SER A 123 -24.57 -8.04 6.86
C SER A 123 -25.23 -9.40 6.56
N HIS A 124 -24.44 -10.41 6.17
CA HIS A 124 -24.94 -11.76 5.88
C HIS A 124 -24.37 -12.77 6.88
N LEU A 125 -24.67 -12.58 8.15
CA LEU A 125 -24.74 -13.70 9.09
C LEU A 125 -26.14 -14.33 8.92
N PRO A 126 -26.26 -15.63 8.57
CA PRO A 126 -27.55 -16.30 8.70
C PRO A 126 -28.00 -16.16 10.16
N THR A 127 -29.23 -15.70 10.35
CA THR A 127 -29.90 -15.63 11.65
C THR A 127 -29.69 -16.95 12.39
N PRO A 128 -29.28 -16.96 13.66
CA PRO A 128 -29.28 -18.19 14.44
C PRO A 128 -30.70 -18.78 14.38
N ILE A 129 -30.80 -20.02 13.91
CA ILE A 129 -32.02 -20.80 14.10
C ILE A 129 -32.02 -21.15 15.59
N GLU A 130 -32.74 -20.36 16.40
CA GLU A 130 -33.02 -20.74 17.77
C GLU A 130 -33.94 -21.98 17.79
N PRO A 131 -33.75 -22.90 18.75
CA PRO A 131 -34.54 -24.13 18.87
C PRO A 131 -36.00 -23.88 19.28
#